data_AF-A0A7J2XA09-F1
#
_entry.id   AF-A0A7J2XA09-F1
#
_cell.length_a   1.000
_cell.length_b   1.000
_cell.length_c   1.000
_cell.angle_alpha   90.00
_cell.angle_beta   90.00
_cell.angle_gamma   90.00
#
_symmetry.space_group_name_H-M   'P 1'
#
loop_
_entity.id
_entity.type
_entity.pdbx_description
1 polymer ?
#
loop_
_entity_poly.entity_id
_entity_poly.type
_entity_poly.pdbx_seq_one_letter_code
_entity_poly.pdbx_strand_id
1 'polypeptide(L)' 'GSAELAKNVIEALGDRNAALLSNHGAVCCGRNLKEAFEIAEIVEEICKIFILSSSLGEIKILPEEGRKYQREMFEMKKT' A
#
# COMPACT_ATOMS: atom_id res chain seq x y z
N GLY A 1 14.36 4.23 -14.19
CA GLY A 1 13.11 3.90 -14.90
C GLY A 1 13.38 3.07 -16.14
N SER A 2 13.83 1.82 -15.97
CA SER A 2 13.96 0.86 -17.09
C SER A 2 12.59 0.26 -17.44
N ALA A 3 12.45 -0.30 -18.64
CA ALA A 3 11.24 -1.04 -19.03
C ALA A 3 10.99 -2.26 -18.14
N GLU A 4 12.07 -2.91 -17.68
CA GLU A 4 12.01 -4.01 -16.72
C GLU A 4 11.41 -3.56 -15.38
N LEU A 5 11.82 -2.42 -14.85
CA LEU A 5 11.24 -1.87 -13.62
C LEU A 5 9.73 -1.61 -13.79
N ALA A 6 9.32 -1.04 -14.92
CA ALA A 6 7.90 -0.81 -15.20
C ALA A 6 7.10 -2.12 -15.22
N LYS A 7 7.63 -3.17 -15.85
CA LYS A 7 6.99 -4.50 -15.86
C LYS A 7 6.85 -5.07 -14.43
N ASN A 8 7.91 -5.00 -13.63
CA ASN A 8 7.90 -5.50 -12.26
C ASN A 8 6.93 -4.71 -11.37
N VAL A 9 6.81 -3.40 -11.57
CA VAL A 9 5.84 -2.56 -10.85
C VAL A 9 4.40 -2.93 -11.21
N ILE A 10 4.10 -3.15 -12.49
CA ILE A 10 2.76 -3.57 -12.93
C ILE A 10 2.39 -4.94 -12.32
N GLU A 11 3.33 -5.88 -12.32
CA GLU A 11 3.13 -7.20 -11.72
C GLU A 11 2.91 -7.13 -10.20
N ALA A 12 3.72 -6.33 -9.49
CA ALA A 12 3.59 -6.15 -8.05
C ALA A 12 2.30 -5.43 -7.63
N LEU A 13 1.84 -4.47 -8.46
CA LEU A 13 0.58 -3.74 -8.24
C LEU A 13 -0.62 -4.69 -8.28
N GLY A 14 -0.75 -5.52 -9.32
CA GLY A 14 -1.90 -6.44 -9.44
C GLY A 14 -3.24 -5.72 -9.30
N ASP A 15 -4.05 -6.13 -8.30
CA ASP A 15 -5.34 -5.52 -7.94
C ASP A 15 -5.24 -4.43 -6.85
N ARG A 16 -4.02 -4.04 -6.46
CA ARG A 16 -3.75 -3.04 -5.43
C ARG A 16 -3.44 -1.68 -6.03
N ASN A 17 -3.46 -0.68 -5.16
CA ASN A 17 -3.21 0.72 -5.50
C ASN A 17 -1.79 1.21 -5.18
N ALA A 18 -0.92 0.36 -4.63
CA ALA A 18 0.45 0.74 -4.32
C ALA A 18 1.40 -0.45 -4.42
N ALA A 19 2.64 -0.17 -4.82
CA ALA A 19 3.75 -1.11 -4.82
C ALA A 19 5.01 -0.46 -4.22
N LEU A 20 5.74 -1.20 -3.39
CA LEU A 20 7.03 -0.80 -2.85
C LEU A 20 8.15 -1.21 -3.81
N LEU A 21 9.04 -0.27 -4.11
CA LEU A 21 10.19 -0.44 -4.98
C LEU A 21 11.44 -0.46 -4.09
N SER A 22 12.08 -1.63 -4.02
CA SER A 22 13.30 -1.82 -3.22
C SER A 22 14.36 -0.77 -3.57
N ASN A 23 14.86 -0.06 -2.55
CA ASN A 23 15.86 1.01 -2.66
C ASN A 23 15.43 2.22 -3.52
N HIS A 24 14.13 2.46 -3.73
CA HIS A 24 13.65 3.55 -4.58
C HIS A 24 12.46 4.31 -3.99
N GLY A 25 11.52 3.62 -3.35
CA GLY A 25 10.35 4.25 -2.74
C GLY A 25 9.06 3.48 -3.02
N ALA A 26 7.97 4.19 -3.28
CA ALA A 26 6.67 3.60 -3.60
C ALA A 26 6.09 4.18 -4.89
N VAL A 27 5.33 3.38 -5.62
CA VAL A 27 4.43 3.84 -6.69
C VAL A 27 3.01 3.65 -6.21
N CYS A 28 2.22 4.73 -6.22
CA CYS A 28 0.81 4.75 -5.80
C CYS A 28 -0.08 5.23 -6.95
N CYS A 29 -1.28 4.66 -7.07
CA CYS A 29 -2.23 5.00 -8.12
C CYS A 29 -3.67 5.14 -7.59
N GLY A 30 -4.42 6.06 -8.19
CA GLY A 30 -5.83 6.32 -7.93
C GLY A 30 -6.54 6.79 -9.20
N ARG A 31 -7.87 6.90 -9.16
CA ARG A 31 -8.73 7.39 -10.26
C ARG A 31 -8.41 8.85 -10.62
N ASN A 32 -7.87 9.60 -9.68
CA ASN A 32 -7.45 10.98 -9.84
C ASN A 32 -6.26 11.28 -8.91
N LEU A 33 -5.67 12.46 -9.07
CA LEU A 33 -4.48 12.87 -8.32
C LEU A 33 -4.73 12.91 -6.80
N LYS A 34 -5.92 13.34 -6.37
CA LYS A 34 -6.28 13.42 -4.95
C LYS A 34 -6.25 12.03 -4.31
N GLU A 35 -6.90 11.05 -4.94
CA GLU A 35 -6.91 9.67 -4.45
C GLU A 35 -5.51 9.05 -4.48
N ALA A 36 -4.73 9.28 -5.55
CA ALA A 36 -3.35 8.78 -5.62
C ALA A 36 -2.48 9.34 -4.48
N PHE A 37 -2.69 10.61 -4.12
CA PHE A 37 -1.99 11.25 -3.00
C PHE A 37 -2.44 10.71 -1.65
N GLU A 38 -3.75 10.56 -1.42
CA GLU A 38 -4.29 9.93 -0.20
C GLU A 38 -3.73 8.52 0.00
N ILE A 39 -3.61 7.73 -1.08
CA ILE A 39 -3.02 6.39 -1.02
C ILE A 39 -1.54 6.44 -0.67
N ALA A 40 -0.79 7.42 -1.18
CA ALA A 40 0.62 7.61 -0.81
C ALA A 40 0.78 7.95 0.69
N GLU A 41 -0.08 8.81 1.25
CA GLU A 41 -0.07 9.13 2.68
C GLU A 41 -0.39 7.90 3.54
N ILE A 42 -1.39 7.10 3.15
CA ILE A 42 -1.74 5.86 3.86
C ILE A 42 -0.59 4.86 3.83
N VAL A 43 0.05 4.67 2.68
CA VAL A 43 1.19 3.76 2.53
C VAL A 43 2.34 4.20 3.46
N GLU A 44 2.67 5.49 3.47
CA GLU A 44 3.74 6.03 4.32
C GLU A 44 3.44 5.81 5.81
N GLU A 45 2.22 6.10 6.26
CA GLU A 45 1.83 5.91 7.66
C GLU A 45 1.86 4.42 8.06
N ILE A 46 1.42 3.51 7.19
CA ILE A 46 1.51 2.07 7.43
C ILE A 46 2.97 1.62 7.52
N CYS A 47 3.84 2.10 6.61
CA CYS A 47 5.27 1.79 6.65
C CYS A 47 5.91 2.28 7.95
N LYS A 48 5.57 3.49 8.40
CA LYS A 48 6.04 4.04 9.68
C LYS A 48 5.58 3.21 10.87
N ILE A 49 4.29 2.85 10.93
CA ILE A 49 3.75 1.98 11.98
C ILE A 49 4.47 0.63 11.97
N PHE A 50 4.67 0.04 10.80
CA PHE A 50 5.34 -1.25 10.65
C PHE A 50 6.80 -1.19 11.15
N ILE A 51 7.56 -0.17 10.75
CA ILE A 51 8.96 0.02 11.19
C ILE A 51 9.04 0.20 12.70
N LEU A 52 8.21 1.09 13.27
CA LEU A 52 8.18 1.36 14.70
C LEU A 52 7.71 0.14 15.51
N SER A 53 6.75 -0.62 15.00
CA SER A 53 6.27 -1.83 15.70
C SER A 53 7.31 -2.95 15.62
N SER A 54 7.96 -3.12 14.47
CA SER A 54 9.02 -4.12 14.26
C SER A 54 10.21 -3.90 15.18
N SER A 55 10.54 -2.64 15.51
CA SER A 55 11.65 -2.33 16.41
C SER A 55 11.36 -2.69 17.88
N LEU A 56 10.09 -2.88 18.24
CA LEU A 56 9.65 -3.27 19.58
C LEU A 56 9.47 -4.78 19.77
N GLY A 57 9.57 -5.57 18.69
CA GLY A 57 9.45 -7.03 18.72
C GLY A 57 8.46 -7.57 17.69
N GLU A 58 7.80 -8.67 18.04
CA GLU A 58 6.87 -9.35 17.12
C GLU A 58 5.62 -8.51 16.85
N ILE A 59 5.33 -8.27 15.57
CA ILE A 59 4.14 -7.55 15.14
C ILE A 59 2.93 -8.44 15.26
N LYS A 60 1.93 -7.99 16.03
CA LYS A 60 0.60 -8.60 16.05
C LYS A 60 -0.19 -8.15 14.82
N ILE A 61 -0.28 -9.04 13.84
CA ILE A 61 -1.07 -8.81 12.63
C ILE A 61 -2.56 -8.69 12.99
N LEU A 62 -3.26 -7.77 12.34
CA LEU A 62 -4.70 -7.58 12.49
C LEU A 62 -5.45 -8.90 12.21
N PRO A 63 -6.44 -9.31 13.03
CA PRO A 63 -7.27 -10.48 12.74
C PRO A 63 -7.92 -10.41 11.34
N GLU A 64 -8.26 -11.57 10.77
CA GLU A 64 -8.81 -11.66 9.41
C GLU A 64 -10.09 -10.84 9.26
N GLU A 65 -10.94 -10.82 10.29
CA GLU A 65 -12.18 -10.04 10.32
C GLU A 65 -11.90 -8.54 10.17
N GLY A 66 -10.84 -8.05 10.83
CA GLY A 66 -10.43 -6.65 10.73
C GLY A 66 -9.87 -6.31 9.34
N ARG A 67 -9.07 -7.20 8.74
CA ARG A 67 -8.54 -7.01 7.38
C ARG A 67 -9.65 -6.98 6.35
N LYS A 68 -10.61 -7.90 6.48
CA LYS A 68 -11.78 -7.98 5.59
C LYS A 68 -12.62 -6.72 5.69
N TYR A 69 -12.93 -6.27 6.92
CA TYR A 69 -13.66 -5.02 7.15
C TYR A 69 -12.97 -3.81 6.50
N GLN A 70 -11.66 -3.66 6.68
CA GLN A 70 -10.89 -2.57 6.06
C GLN A 70 -10.95 -2.64 4.53
N ARG A 71 -10.85 -3.84 3.94
CA ARG A 71 -10.96 -4.03 2.49
C ARG A 71 -12.35 -3.65 1.97
N GLU A 72 -13.41 -4.09 2.64
CA GLU A 72 -14.79 -3.74 2.29
C GLU A 72 -15.03 -2.23 2.35
N MET A 73 -14.57 -1.56 3.42
CA MET A 73 -14.65 -0.10 3.53
C MET A 73 -13.91 0.62 2.40
N PHE A 74 -12.75 0.11 2.01
CA PHE A 74 -11.97 0.69 0.92
C PHE A 74 -12.68 0.56 -0.42
N GLU A 75 -13.26 -0.62 -0.72
CA GLU A 75 -14.03 -0.83 -1.94
C GLU A 75 -15.31 0.03 -1.98
N MET A 76 -15.99 0.22 -0.84
CA MET A 76 -17.17 1.11 -0.76
C MET A 76 -16.82 2.58 -1.09
N LYS A 77 -15.60 3.04 -0.81
CA LYS A 77 -15.12 4.38 -1.18
C LYS A 77 -14.74 4.52 -2.67
N LYS A 78 -14.58 3.41 -3.38
CA LYS A 78 -14.26 3.41 -4.82
C LYS A 78 -15.51 3.57 -5.71
N THR A 79 -16.69 3.24 -5.20
CA THR A 79 -18.00 3.57 -5.79
C THR A 79 -18.35 5.04 -5.58
#